data_AF-L1LBC3-F1
#
_entry.id   AF-L1LBC3-F1
#
_cell.length_a   1.000
_cell.length_b   1.000
_cell.length_c   1.000
_cell.angle_alpha   90.00
_cell.angle_beta   90.00
_cell.angle_gamma   90.00
#
_symmetry.space_group_name_H-M   'P 1'
#
loop_
_entity.id
_entity.type
_entity.pdbx_description
1 polymer ?
#
loop_
_entity_poly.entity_id
_entity_poly.type
_entity_poly.pdbx_seq_one_letter_code
_entity_poly.pdbx_strand_id
1 'polypeptide(L)'
;MFANLFCISLSGGITLLLGTARVASNYKFNETPSHEEYLSKDISDISRIIHLEEIDSIPWETEQPGNSSSICTKTLQSDYENAVYGLSEHFGCDVNSISSALFDYSKHPLSGPPLDHNLQNKQHIGTTPGCTRAKLAARCSSFLKLANCIYSNYIEYARKAKTQLALSNDAIKVFEIYPNNNLINKYNSVAGGGIGFLFREFLGSVCAFVHNACDLLHPQFKFDEEHRKSQACIVFDIITPLKGYNSLFDKALPAKRRLELVTEEKKAFLNYYNHRVPELVLSQIDIPLLEPFNKSSKLRDYRVGLCNTRCQTISQLHSERENNKEYSAAGRYRIYAICVQLAIYCNICKLCESIGVKLN
;
A
#
# COMPACT_ATOMS: atom_id res chain seq x y z
N MET A 1 -36.15 -9.71 26.44
CA MET A 1 -36.54 -10.28 27.75
C MET A 1 -36.74 -9.11 28.70
N PHE A 2 -37.94 -8.96 29.26
CA PHE A 2 -38.37 -7.76 29.99
C PHE A 2 -37.72 -7.62 31.36
N ALA A 3 -37.42 -6.38 31.75
CA ALA A 3 -37.40 -5.95 33.15
C ALA A 3 -37.79 -4.46 33.23
N ASN A 4 -38.93 -4.20 33.88
CA ASN A 4 -39.38 -2.86 34.30
C ASN A 4 -38.58 -2.40 35.51
N LEU A 5 -38.20 -1.11 35.59
CA LEU A 5 -38.08 -0.43 36.88
C LEU A 5 -38.20 1.10 36.78
N PHE A 6 -39.25 1.57 37.46
CA PHE A 6 -39.64 2.88 38.02
C PHE A 6 -38.86 4.17 37.74
N CYS A 7 -39.64 5.20 37.40
CA CYS A 7 -39.34 6.63 37.54
C CYS A 7 -39.37 7.09 39.01
N ILE A 8 -38.44 7.96 39.38
CA ILE A 8 -38.61 8.95 40.47
C ILE A 8 -38.22 10.31 39.89
N SER A 9 -39.14 11.27 39.97
CA SER A 9 -38.94 12.67 39.61
C SER A 9 -38.55 13.48 40.85
N LEU A 10 -37.66 14.46 40.68
CA LEU A 10 -37.50 15.60 41.57
C LEU A 10 -36.99 16.81 40.77
N SER A 11 -37.94 17.71 40.49
CA SER A 11 -37.87 19.17 40.43
C SER A 11 -36.54 19.87 40.08
N GLY A 12 -36.59 20.65 38.99
CA GLY A 12 -35.88 21.93 38.85
C GLY A 12 -34.66 21.91 37.95
N GLY A 13 -34.82 22.32 36.69
CA GLY A 13 -33.68 22.53 35.79
C GLY A 13 -34.08 22.89 34.37
N ILE A 14 -33.59 24.04 33.93
CA ILE A 14 -33.62 24.64 32.59
C ILE A 14 -33.56 23.59 31.46
N THR A 15 -34.52 23.68 30.53
CA THR A 15 -34.57 22.89 29.30
C THR A 15 -33.46 23.29 28.35
N LEU A 16 -32.48 22.41 28.14
CA LEU A 16 -31.52 22.49 27.04
C LEU A 16 -31.74 21.26 26.14
N LEU A 17 -32.52 21.44 25.07
CA LEU A 17 -32.74 20.43 24.04
C LEU A 17 -31.54 20.41 23.08
N LEU A 18 -30.50 19.67 23.44
CA LEU A 18 -29.54 19.10 22.49
C LEU A 18 -29.87 17.62 22.33
N GLY A 19 -30.69 17.31 21.33
CA GLY A 19 -30.94 15.94 20.91
C GLY A 19 -29.68 15.35 20.29
N THR A 20 -28.83 14.73 21.11
CA THR A 20 -27.89 13.74 20.62
C THR A 20 -28.59 12.39 20.71
N ALA A 21 -28.94 11.82 19.56
CA ALA A 21 -29.30 10.42 19.49
C ALA A 21 -28.06 9.61 19.89
N ARG A 22 -28.00 9.16 21.14
CA ARG A 22 -27.11 8.06 21.52
C ARG A 22 -27.71 6.81 20.89
N VAL A 23 -27.28 6.50 19.67
CA VAL A 23 -27.34 5.14 19.17
C VAL A 23 -26.40 4.35 20.08
N ALA A 24 -26.97 3.51 20.93
CA ALA A 24 -26.21 2.54 21.69
C ALA A 24 -25.48 1.65 20.69
N SER A 25 -24.19 1.89 20.54
CA SER A 25 -23.32 1.01 19.78
C SER A 25 -23.20 -0.28 20.58
N ASN A 26 -23.76 -1.36 20.04
CA ASN A 26 -23.55 -2.73 20.54
C ASN A 26 -22.12 -3.24 20.26
N TYR A 27 -21.13 -2.33 20.22
CA TYR A 27 -19.75 -2.68 19.93
C TYR A 27 -19.16 -3.42 21.13
N LYS A 28 -19.00 -4.72 20.97
CA LYS A 28 -18.29 -5.57 21.92
C LYS A 28 -16.80 -5.53 21.60
N PHE A 29 -16.01 -5.23 22.63
CA PHE A 29 -14.55 -5.33 22.59
C PHE A 29 -14.16 -6.77 22.21
N ASN A 30 -13.31 -6.92 21.18
CA ASN A 30 -12.83 -8.17 20.54
C ASN A 30 -13.67 -8.76 19.39
N GLU A 31 -14.74 -8.11 18.96
CA GLU A 31 -15.40 -8.44 17.71
C GLU A 31 -15.07 -7.32 16.70
N THR A 32 -13.96 -7.48 15.98
CA THR A 32 -13.90 -6.88 14.64
C THR A 32 -15.13 -7.42 13.91
N PRO A 33 -16.03 -6.58 13.37
CA PRO A 33 -17.17 -7.10 12.61
C PRO A 33 -16.59 -8.03 11.55
N SER A 34 -17.10 -9.26 11.52
CA SER A 34 -16.47 -10.29 10.71
C SER A 34 -16.47 -9.81 9.25
N HIS A 35 -15.48 -10.25 8.48
CA HIS A 35 -15.46 -9.97 7.04
C HIS A 35 -16.81 -10.31 6.38
N GLU A 36 -17.51 -11.31 6.91
CA GLU A 36 -18.83 -11.75 6.50
C GLU A 36 -19.96 -10.76 6.82
N GLU A 37 -19.94 -10.03 7.95
CA GLU A 37 -20.99 -9.04 8.28
C GLU A 37 -21.02 -7.84 7.31
N TYR A 38 -19.90 -7.51 6.68
CA TYR A 38 -19.85 -6.50 5.61
C TYR A 38 -20.28 -7.06 4.25
N LEU A 39 -19.98 -8.33 3.99
CA LEU A 39 -20.27 -9.03 2.74
C LEU A 39 -21.71 -9.56 2.65
N SER A 40 -22.38 -9.75 3.79
CA SER A 40 -23.73 -10.34 3.86
C SER A 40 -24.86 -9.35 3.55
N LYS A 41 -24.54 -8.11 3.15
CA LYS A 41 -25.54 -7.26 2.51
C LYS A 41 -25.89 -7.93 1.20
N ASP A 42 -27.17 -8.17 0.99
CA ASP A 42 -27.68 -8.89 -0.18
C ASP A 42 -27.40 -8.10 -1.47
N ILE A 43 -26.19 -8.28 -2.01
CA ILE A 43 -25.68 -7.64 -3.24
C ILE A 43 -26.07 -8.48 -4.47
N SER A 44 -26.58 -9.71 -4.26
CA SER A 44 -27.00 -10.64 -5.32
C SER A 44 -27.95 -10.01 -6.34
N ASP A 45 -28.74 -9.02 -5.91
CA ASP A 45 -29.75 -8.34 -6.72
C ASP A 45 -29.19 -7.19 -7.58
N ILE A 46 -27.90 -6.85 -7.48
CA ILE A 46 -27.30 -5.67 -8.11
C ILE A 46 -26.19 -6.08 -9.08
N SER A 47 -26.56 -6.31 -10.34
CA SER A 47 -25.62 -6.51 -11.45
C SER A 47 -24.95 -5.19 -11.86
N ARG A 48 -24.13 -4.60 -10.98
CA ARG A 48 -23.43 -3.34 -11.24
C ARG A 48 -21.94 -3.47 -10.96
N ILE A 49 -21.13 -2.77 -11.75
CA ILE A 49 -19.66 -2.83 -11.67
C ILE A 49 -19.18 -1.55 -10.98
N ILE A 50 -18.25 -1.69 -10.02
CA ILE A 50 -17.56 -0.56 -9.39
C ILE A 50 -16.11 -0.58 -9.86
N HIS A 51 -15.74 0.40 -10.67
CA HIS A 51 -14.38 0.49 -11.20
C HIS A 51 -13.41 1.06 -10.15
N LEU A 52 -12.34 0.29 -9.92
CA LEU A 52 -11.09 0.81 -9.38
C LEU A 52 -10.24 1.27 -10.56
N GLU A 53 -10.12 2.59 -10.73
CA GLU A 53 -9.45 3.18 -11.91
C GLU A 53 -8.01 2.69 -12.08
N GLU A 54 -7.34 2.34 -10.98
CA GLU A 54 -5.97 1.83 -11.01
C GLU A 54 -5.86 0.42 -11.61
N ILE A 55 -6.91 -0.43 -11.59
CA ILE A 55 -6.85 -1.83 -12.04
C ILE A 55 -6.42 -1.94 -13.49
N ASP A 56 -6.97 -1.09 -14.35
CA ASP A 56 -6.68 -1.09 -15.79
C ASP A 56 -5.21 -0.76 -16.10
N SER A 57 -4.50 -0.23 -15.11
CA SER A 57 -3.10 0.19 -15.20
C SER A 57 -2.13 -0.68 -14.41
N ILE A 58 -2.61 -1.78 -13.82
CA ILE A 58 -1.78 -2.70 -13.04
C ILE A 58 -0.83 -3.45 -13.98
N PRO A 59 0.51 -3.36 -13.77
CA PRO A 59 1.46 -4.13 -14.56
C PRO A 59 1.30 -5.65 -14.35
N TRP A 60 1.95 -6.47 -15.18
CA TRP A 60 1.96 -7.92 -14.96
C TRP A 60 2.61 -8.29 -13.62
N GLU A 61 1.96 -9.19 -12.87
CA GLU A 61 2.44 -9.65 -11.56
C GLU A 61 3.85 -10.26 -11.64
N THR A 62 4.17 -10.96 -12.74
CA THR A 62 5.47 -11.61 -12.96
C THR A 62 6.23 -11.00 -14.15
N GLU A 63 7.56 -11.19 -14.20
CA GLU A 63 8.40 -10.68 -15.31
C GLU A 63 8.14 -11.36 -16.67
N GLN A 64 7.42 -12.50 -16.72
CA GLN A 64 7.20 -13.23 -17.95
C GLN A 64 5.88 -12.80 -18.63
N PRO A 65 5.93 -12.19 -19.82
CA PRO A 65 4.74 -11.90 -20.60
C PRO A 65 4.01 -13.21 -20.93
N GLY A 66 2.69 -13.26 -20.69
CA GLY A 66 1.84 -14.37 -21.13
C GLY A 66 1.61 -15.50 -20.12
N ASN A 67 2.20 -15.45 -18.92
CA ASN A 67 1.76 -16.33 -17.83
C ASN A 67 0.48 -15.73 -17.22
N SER A 68 -0.67 -16.28 -17.60
CA SER A 68 -2.03 -15.79 -17.32
C SER A 68 -2.49 -15.91 -15.85
N SER A 69 -1.56 -16.21 -14.94
CA SER A 69 -1.82 -16.35 -13.52
C SER A 69 -1.79 -14.99 -12.79
N SER A 70 -2.48 -13.96 -13.30
CA SER A 70 -2.80 -12.74 -12.53
C SER A 70 -3.91 -13.03 -11.50
N ILE A 71 -3.67 -14.02 -10.64
CA ILE A 71 -4.63 -14.59 -9.70
C ILE A 71 -5.05 -13.51 -8.69
N CYS A 72 -4.09 -12.72 -8.24
CA CYS A 72 -4.33 -11.72 -7.21
C CYS A 72 -5.00 -10.45 -7.77
N THR A 73 -4.64 -10.04 -8.99
CA THR A 73 -5.24 -8.87 -9.65
C THR A 73 -6.73 -9.07 -9.97
N LYS A 74 -7.14 -10.28 -10.37
CA LYS A 74 -8.57 -10.59 -10.58
C LYS A 74 -9.37 -10.54 -9.27
N THR A 75 -8.76 -11.04 -8.20
CA THR A 75 -9.38 -11.05 -6.87
C THR A 75 -9.53 -9.63 -6.31
N LEU A 76 -8.58 -8.73 -6.60
CA LEU A 76 -8.63 -7.33 -6.21
C LEU A 76 -9.93 -6.63 -6.67
N GLN A 77 -10.39 -6.89 -7.90
CA GLN A 77 -11.60 -6.24 -8.41
C GLN A 77 -12.82 -6.60 -7.55
N SER A 78 -13.03 -7.91 -7.32
CA SER A 78 -14.14 -8.38 -6.51
C SER A 78 -14.03 -7.90 -5.06
N ASP A 79 -12.82 -7.94 -4.47
CA ASP A 79 -12.58 -7.44 -3.12
C ASP A 79 -12.88 -5.94 -2.99
N TYR A 80 -12.56 -5.15 -4.01
CA TYR A 80 -12.84 -3.73 -4.03
C TYR A 80 -14.32 -3.42 -4.16
N GLU A 81 -15.02 -4.05 -5.10
CA GLU A 81 -16.47 -3.92 -5.24
C GLU A 81 -17.17 -4.22 -3.92
N ASN A 82 -16.85 -5.38 -3.31
CA ASN A 82 -17.36 -5.80 -2.01
C ASN A 82 -17.08 -4.80 -0.89
N ALA A 83 -15.85 -4.29 -0.81
CA ALA A 83 -15.48 -3.30 0.21
C ALA A 83 -16.22 -1.97 0.01
N VAL A 84 -16.39 -1.49 -1.23
CA VAL A 84 -17.16 -0.28 -1.50
C VAL A 84 -18.62 -0.47 -1.11
N TYR A 85 -19.26 -1.60 -1.44
CA TYR A 85 -20.63 -1.90 -1.01
C TYR A 85 -20.75 -1.87 0.52
N GLY A 86 -19.83 -2.54 1.23
CA GLY A 86 -19.81 -2.58 2.69
C GLY A 86 -19.66 -1.19 3.33
N LEU A 87 -18.77 -0.36 2.78
CA LEU A 87 -18.43 0.97 3.29
C LEU A 87 -19.41 2.08 2.88
N SER A 88 -20.24 1.84 1.87
CA SER A 88 -21.13 2.87 1.36
C SER A 88 -22.14 3.34 2.40
N GLU A 89 -22.71 2.43 3.18
CA GLU A 89 -23.60 2.81 4.29
C GLU A 89 -22.86 3.64 5.34
N HIS A 90 -21.64 3.24 5.71
CA HIS A 90 -20.84 3.94 6.72
C HIS A 90 -20.56 5.40 6.33
N PHE A 91 -20.29 5.66 5.05
CA PHE A 91 -20.01 7.00 4.54
C PHE A 91 -21.22 7.72 3.94
N GLY A 92 -22.43 7.16 4.05
CA GLY A 92 -23.64 7.75 3.47
C GLY A 92 -23.57 7.88 1.94
N CYS A 93 -22.90 6.93 1.28
CA CYS A 93 -22.84 6.84 -0.17
C CYS A 93 -24.03 6.05 -0.71
N ASP A 94 -24.75 6.62 -1.67
CA ASP A 94 -25.59 5.83 -2.57
C ASP A 94 -24.69 5.16 -3.61
N VAL A 95 -24.47 3.86 -3.47
CA VAL A 95 -23.71 3.01 -4.40
C VAL A 95 -24.12 3.23 -5.85
N ASN A 96 -25.39 3.52 -6.09
CA ASN A 96 -25.92 3.73 -7.44
C ASN A 96 -25.32 4.95 -8.14
N SER A 97 -24.77 5.90 -7.37
CA SER A 97 -24.10 7.10 -7.88
C SER A 97 -22.66 6.87 -8.34
N ILE A 98 -22.04 5.75 -7.94
CA ILE A 98 -20.65 5.39 -8.29
C ILE A 98 -20.53 4.11 -9.11
N SER A 99 -21.59 3.32 -9.17
CA SER A 99 -21.67 2.11 -9.96
C SER A 99 -21.93 2.43 -11.44
N SER A 100 -21.13 1.91 -12.36
CA SER A 100 -21.48 1.87 -13.78
C SER A 100 -22.41 0.67 -14.04
N ALA A 101 -23.35 0.82 -14.98
CA ALA A 101 -24.04 -0.34 -15.54
C ALA A 101 -23.00 -1.29 -16.15
N LEU A 102 -23.25 -2.61 -16.09
CA LEU A 102 -22.36 -3.67 -16.60
C LEU A 102 -21.62 -3.23 -17.87
N PHE A 103 -20.28 -3.17 -17.76
CA PHE A 103 -19.42 -3.16 -18.94
C PHE A 103 -19.70 -4.43 -19.73
N ASP A 104 -19.85 -4.27 -21.04
CA ASP A 104 -19.96 -5.40 -21.96
C ASP A 104 -18.61 -6.16 -21.97
N TYR A 105 -18.58 -7.29 -21.26
CA TYR A 105 -17.41 -8.18 -21.16
C TYR A 105 -16.94 -8.73 -22.51
N SER A 106 -17.73 -8.59 -23.60
CA SER A 106 -17.28 -8.93 -24.94
C SER A 106 -16.16 -8.00 -25.46
N LYS A 107 -15.91 -6.87 -24.78
CA LYS A 107 -14.78 -5.98 -25.03
C LYS A 107 -13.88 -5.95 -23.80
N HIS A 108 -12.91 -6.87 -23.74
CA HIS A 108 -11.84 -6.79 -22.76
C HIS A 108 -11.11 -5.43 -22.87
N PRO A 109 -11.00 -4.63 -21.80
CA PRO A 109 -10.27 -3.35 -21.82
C PRO A 109 -8.76 -3.52 -22.13
N LEU A 110 -8.26 -4.76 -22.09
CA LEU A 110 -6.88 -5.12 -22.42
C LEU A 110 -6.67 -5.60 -23.86
N SER A 111 -7.69 -5.58 -24.72
CA SER A 111 -7.58 -6.10 -26.11
C SER A 111 -7.23 -5.06 -27.18
N GLY A 112 -6.95 -3.82 -26.78
CA GLY A 112 -6.39 -2.80 -27.67
C GLY A 112 -6.42 -1.40 -27.07
N PRO A 113 -5.67 -0.43 -27.62
CA PRO A 113 -5.89 0.98 -27.30
C PRO A 113 -7.37 1.33 -27.55
N PRO A 114 -7.98 2.22 -26.78
CA PRO A 114 -9.37 2.61 -27.00
C PRO A 114 -9.51 3.15 -28.43
N LEU A 115 -10.12 2.35 -29.29
CA LEU A 115 -10.61 2.79 -30.59
C LEU A 115 -11.79 3.70 -30.28
N ASP A 116 -11.60 4.98 -30.60
CA ASP A 116 -12.46 6.13 -30.35
C ASP A 116 -12.49 6.69 -28.92
N HIS A 117 -11.94 7.92 -28.79
CA HIS A 117 -12.28 8.90 -27.77
C HIS A 117 -13.73 9.40 -27.91
N ASN A 118 -14.68 8.48 -27.80
CA ASN A 118 -16.04 8.76 -27.38
C ASN A 118 -16.37 7.81 -26.22
N LEU A 119 -15.58 7.91 -25.15
CA LEU A 119 -16.17 7.80 -23.81
C LEU A 119 -17.23 8.90 -23.78
N GLN A 120 -18.47 8.56 -24.12
CA GLN A 120 -19.58 9.40 -23.74
C GLN A 120 -19.37 9.67 -22.26
N ASN A 121 -19.05 10.92 -21.93
CA ASN A 121 -19.15 11.47 -20.59
C ASN A 121 -20.58 11.17 -20.15
N LYS A 122 -20.82 9.97 -19.59
CA LYS A 122 -21.88 9.79 -18.62
C LYS A 122 -21.51 10.79 -17.56
N GLN A 123 -22.22 11.92 -17.59
CA GLN A 123 -22.09 13.01 -16.65
C GLN A 123 -21.81 12.38 -15.30
N HIS A 124 -20.60 12.61 -14.76
CA HIS A 124 -20.35 12.39 -13.34
C HIS A 124 -21.34 13.32 -12.64
N ILE A 125 -22.53 12.79 -12.33
CA ILE A 125 -23.42 13.37 -11.34
C ILE A 125 -22.53 13.47 -10.11
N GLY A 126 -22.17 14.70 -9.73
CA GLY A 126 -21.06 15.00 -8.83
C GLY A 126 -21.01 14.01 -7.68
N THR A 127 -19.95 13.19 -7.66
CA THR A 127 -19.79 12.13 -6.68
C THR A 127 -19.85 12.76 -5.30
N THR A 128 -20.80 12.34 -4.46
CA THR A 128 -20.93 12.94 -3.13
C THR A 128 -19.65 12.70 -2.33
N PRO A 129 -19.26 13.60 -1.40
CA PRO A 129 -18.08 13.41 -0.58
C PRO A 129 -18.06 12.07 0.18
N GLY A 130 -19.25 11.55 0.54
CA GLY A 130 -19.42 10.22 1.13
C GLY A 130 -19.00 9.09 0.20
N CYS A 131 -19.39 9.15 -1.07
CA CYS A 131 -19.00 8.16 -2.08
C CYS A 131 -17.52 8.19 -2.43
N THR A 132 -16.90 9.37 -2.50
CA THR A 132 -15.44 9.48 -2.65
C THR A 132 -14.71 8.85 -1.46
N ARG A 133 -15.19 9.09 -0.23
CA ARG A 133 -14.61 8.47 0.98
C ARG A 133 -14.80 6.96 1.01
N ALA A 134 -15.95 6.44 0.59
CA ALA A 134 -16.18 5.00 0.49
C ALA A 134 -15.21 4.33 -0.49
N LYS A 135 -15.03 4.90 -1.70
CA LYS A 135 -14.02 4.41 -2.67
C LYS A 135 -12.60 4.44 -2.10
N LEU A 136 -12.20 5.56 -1.49
CA LEU A 136 -10.86 5.70 -0.90
C LEU A 136 -10.63 4.73 0.27
N ALA A 137 -11.61 4.54 1.13
CA ALA A 137 -11.52 3.61 2.24
C ALA A 137 -11.48 2.16 1.74
N ALA A 138 -12.23 1.79 0.71
CA ALA A 138 -12.22 0.44 0.14
C ALA A 138 -10.83 0.03 -0.38
N ARG A 139 -10.03 0.98 -0.88
CA ARG A 139 -8.63 0.73 -1.27
C ARG A 139 -7.80 0.14 -0.13
N CYS A 140 -8.08 0.49 1.12
CA CYS A 140 -7.32 0.00 2.27
C CYS A 140 -7.37 -1.53 2.41
N SER A 141 -8.57 -2.09 2.48
CA SER A 141 -8.76 -3.53 2.59
C SER A 141 -8.34 -4.25 1.30
N SER A 142 -8.67 -3.68 0.14
CA SER A 142 -8.41 -4.33 -1.16
C SER A 142 -6.93 -4.38 -1.49
N PHE A 143 -6.17 -3.30 -1.26
CA PHE A 143 -4.73 -3.29 -1.46
C PHE A 143 -3.99 -4.17 -0.44
N LEU A 144 -4.47 -4.22 0.80
CA LEU A 144 -3.91 -5.13 1.80
C LEU A 144 -4.10 -6.59 1.40
N LYS A 145 -5.32 -6.97 0.98
CA LYS A 145 -5.60 -8.31 0.46
C LYS A 145 -4.76 -8.65 -0.76
N LEU A 146 -4.59 -7.69 -1.68
CA LEU A 146 -3.70 -7.87 -2.83
C LEU A 146 -2.26 -8.16 -2.38
N ALA A 147 -1.69 -7.34 -1.50
CA ALA A 147 -0.34 -7.56 -0.99
C ALA A 147 -0.18 -8.93 -0.32
N ASN A 148 -1.16 -9.34 0.49
CA ASN A 148 -1.17 -10.66 1.14
C ASN A 148 -1.27 -11.80 0.12
N CYS A 149 -2.15 -11.67 -0.87
CA CYS A 149 -2.28 -12.65 -1.95
C CYS A 149 -0.95 -12.81 -2.70
N ILE A 150 -0.30 -11.70 -3.04
CA ILE A 150 1.00 -11.73 -3.72
C ILE A 150 2.06 -12.40 -2.85
N TYR A 151 2.10 -12.06 -1.56
CA TYR A 151 3.05 -12.67 -0.64
C TYR A 151 2.89 -14.17 -0.56
N SER A 152 1.66 -14.66 -0.34
CA SER A 152 1.41 -16.10 -0.23
C SER A 152 1.69 -16.85 -1.53
N ASN A 153 1.29 -16.30 -2.69
CA ASN A 153 1.44 -17.01 -3.97
C ASN A 153 2.87 -16.97 -4.53
N TYR A 154 3.61 -15.87 -4.33
CA TYR A 154 4.90 -15.66 -5.00
C TYR A 154 6.11 -15.65 -4.08
N ILE A 155 5.93 -15.55 -2.75
CA ILE A 155 7.03 -15.41 -1.78
C ILE A 155 7.01 -16.54 -0.74
N GLU A 156 5.90 -16.73 -0.01
CA GLU A 156 5.79 -17.59 1.17
C GLU A 156 6.24 -19.04 0.91
N TYR A 157 5.77 -19.62 -0.19
CA TYR A 157 6.09 -21.01 -0.57
C TYR A 157 7.21 -21.11 -1.62
N ALA A 158 7.76 -19.99 -2.06
CA ALA A 158 8.87 -20.01 -3.01
C ALA A 158 10.12 -20.64 -2.38
N ARG A 159 10.86 -21.40 -3.18
CA ARG A 159 12.14 -21.97 -2.77
C ARG A 159 13.17 -20.86 -2.60
N LYS A 160 14.14 -21.06 -1.70
CA LYS A 160 15.26 -20.13 -1.53
C LYS A 160 15.95 -19.89 -2.87
N ALA A 161 16.34 -18.65 -3.13
CA ALA A 161 17.10 -18.29 -4.32
C ALA A 161 18.47 -19.00 -4.31
N LYS A 162 18.99 -19.32 -5.50
CA LYS A 162 20.32 -19.94 -5.65
C LYS A 162 21.42 -19.00 -5.16
N THR A 163 21.32 -17.73 -5.52
CA THR A 163 22.16 -16.63 -5.06
C THR A 163 21.48 -16.04 -3.84
N GLN A 164 22.03 -16.28 -2.65
CA GLN A 164 21.47 -15.74 -1.41
C GLN A 164 22.10 -14.38 -1.11
N LEU A 165 21.32 -13.48 -0.54
CA LEU A 165 21.88 -12.27 0.05
C LEU A 165 22.61 -12.62 1.35
N ALA A 166 23.91 -12.37 1.41
CA ALA A 166 24.65 -12.29 2.64
C ALA A 166 24.39 -10.93 3.31
N LEU A 167 23.95 -10.99 4.56
CA LEU A 167 23.78 -9.85 5.43
C LEU A 167 24.92 -9.83 6.47
N SER A 168 25.44 -8.65 6.78
CA SER A 168 26.37 -8.46 7.90
C SER A 168 25.67 -8.73 9.24
N ASN A 169 26.47 -9.02 10.27
CA ASN A 169 25.95 -9.23 11.63
C ASN A 169 25.16 -8.02 12.15
N ASP A 170 25.52 -6.80 11.75
CA ASP A 170 24.76 -5.60 12.14
C ASP A 170 23.39 -5.56 11.46
N ALA A 171 23.36 -5.80 10.14
CA ALA A 171 22.11 -5.87 9.39
C ALA A 171 21.17 -6.96 9.95
N ILE A 172 21.68 -8.15 10.26
CA ILE A 172 20.92 -9.25 10.88
C ILE A 172 20.29 -8.79 12.19
N LYS A 173 21.09 -8.24 13.12
CA LYS A 173 20.60 -7.75 14.41
C LYS A 173 19.51 -6.68 14.26
N VAL A 174 19.66 -5.79 13.28
CA VAL A 174 18.67 -4.73 13.01
C VAL A 174 17.37 -5.31 12.46
N PHE A 175 17.44 -6.30 11.55
CA PHE A 175 16.24 -6.99 11.05
C PHE A 175 15.53 -7.79 12.14
N GLU A 176 16.27 -8.46 13.04
CA GLU A 176 15.70 -9.27 14.12
C GLU A 176 14.81 -8.48 15.09
N ILE A 177 15.12 -7.20 15.32
CA ILE A 177 14.38 -6.32 16.23
C ILE A 177 13.04 -5.86 15.62
N TYR A 178 12.87 -5.98 14.30
CA TYR A 178 11.66 -5.52 13.63
C TYR A 178 10.54 -6.55 13.77
N PRO A 179 9.30 -6.15 14.13
CA PRO A 179 8.23 -7.07 14.55
C PRO A 179 7.79 -8.09 13.48
N ASN A 180 8.20 -7.92 12.23
CA ASN A 180 7.81 -8.78 11.10
C ASN A 180 9.02 -9.38 10.39
N ASN A 181 10.08 -9.60 11.15
CA ASN A 181 11.33 -10.20 10.68
C ASN A 181 11.09 -11.49 9.88
N ASN A 182 10.11 -12.32 10.24
CA ASN A 182 9.78 -13.55 9.51
C ASN A 182 9.37 -13.27 8.06
N LEU A 183 8.50 -12.28 7.83
CA LEU A 183 8.05 -11.93 6.49
C LEU A 183 9.22 -11.42 5.64
N ILE A 184 10.04 -10.55 6.23
CA ILE A 184 11.20 -9.92 5.58
C ILE A 184 12.30 -10.96 5.31
N ASN A 185 12.63 -11.80 6.28
CA ASN A 185 13.62 -12.86 6.13
C ASN A 185 13.22 -13.81 5.01
N LYS A 186 11.94 -14.19 4.97
CA LYS A 186 11.44 -15.02 3.89
C LYS A 186 11.54 -14.32 2.55
N TYR A 187 11.07 -13.06 2.45
CA TYR A 187 11.19 -12.23 1.24
C TYR A 187 12.64 -12.17 0.73
N ASN A 188 13.59 -11.86 1.63
CA ASN A 188 15.02 -11.79 1.33
C ASN A 188 15.56 -13.14 0.85
N SER A 189 15.17 -14.24 1.51
CA SER A 189 15.67 -15.59 1.19
C SER A 189 15.29 -16.10 -0.20
N VAL A 190 14.21 -15.57 -0.77
CA VAL A 190 13.70 -15.94 -2.10
C VAL A 190 13.98 -14.88 -3.15
N ALA A 191 14.87 -13.92 -2.86
CA ALA A 191 15.16 -12.77 -3.73
C ALA A 191 13.87 -12.02 -4.14
N GLY A 192 12.96 -11.88 -3.17
CA GLY A 192 11.66 -11.21 -3.29
C GLY A 192 10.61 -11.89 -4.17
N GLY A 193 10.79 -13.14 -4.57
CA GLY A 193 9.82 -13.90 -5.37
C GLY A 193 9.84 -13.48 -6.84
N GLY A 194 9.26 -14.25 -7.76
CA GLY A 194 9.29 -13.96 -9.21
C GLY A 194 8.47 -12.74 -9.67
N ILE A 195 8.26 -11.75 -8.80
CA ILE A 195 7.40 -10.58 -9.03
C ILE A 195 8.11 -9.56 -9.91
N GLY A 196 7.40 -9.03 -10.91
CA GLY A 196 7.91 -8.08 -11.90
C GLY A 196 8.32 -6.73 -11.31
N PHE A 197 9.37 -6.12 -11.87
CA PHE A 197 9.89 -4.82 -11.40
C PHE A 197 8.80 -3.74 -11.29
N LEU A 198 8.08 -3.46 -12.38
CA LEU A 198 7.04 -2.42 -12.38
C LEU A 198 5.87 -2.76 -11.45
N PHE A 199 5.55 -4.03 -11.29
CA PHE A 199 4.52 -4.46 -10.35
C PHE A 199 4.97 -4.29 -8.89
N ARG A 200 6.26 -4.41 -8.58
CA ARG A 200 6.78 -4.04 -7.25
C ARG A 200 6.70 -2.56 -6.98
N GLU A 201 6.96 -1.72 -7.99
CA GLU A 201 6.76 -0.28 -7.86
C GLU A 201 5.29 0.03 -7.54
N PHE A 202 4.37 -0.64 -8.25
CA PHE A 202 2.94 -0.61 -7.93
C PHE A 202 2.68 -1.05 -6.47
N LEU A 203 3.21 -2.20 -6.03
CA LEU A 203 3.03 -2.71 -4.66
C LEU A 203 3.59 -1.75 -3.60
N GLY A 204 4.72 -1.10 -3.88
CA GLY A 204 5.30 -0.08 -3.02
C GLY A 204 4.34 1.10 -2.85
N SER A 205 3.77 1.61 -3.93
CA SER A 205 2.79 2.70 -3.90
C SER A 205 1.50 2.34 -3.15
N VAL A 206 0.93 1.16 -3.40
CA VAL A 206 -0.31 0.76 -2.71
C VAL A 206 -0.07 0.47 -1.23
N CYS A 207 1.08 -0.10 -0.87
CA CYS A 207 1.40 -0.36 0.54
C CYS A 207 1.78 0.93 1.28
N ALA A 208 2.40 1.90 0.61
CA ALA A 208 2.56 3.24 1.16
C ALA A 208 1.21 3.91 1.42
N PHE A 209 0.22 3.75 0.52
CA PHE A 209 -1.14 4.21 0.79
C PHE A 209 -1.73 3.52 2.03
N VAL A 210 -1.59 2.19 2.15
CA VAL A 210 -2.06 1.43 3.31
C VAL A 210 -1.45 1.95 4.61
N HIS A 211 -0.13 2.15 4.65
CA HIS A 211 0.56 2.60 5.86
C HIS A 211 0.26 4.06 6.25
N ASN A 212 0.04 4.95 5.27
CA ASN A 212 -0.10 6.39 5.53
C ASN A 212 -1.55 6.87 5.70
N ALA A 213 -2.51 6.21 5.06
CA ALA A 213 -3.86 6.76 4.93
C ALA A 213 -4.95 5.93 5.65
N CYS A 214 -4.74 4.62 5.81
CA CYS A 214 -5.86 3.75 6.14
C CYS A 214 -6.38 3.86 7.57
N ASP A 215 -5.56 4.26 8.53
CA ASP A 215 -6.02 4.57 9.89
C ASP A 215 -6.94 5.80 9.95
N LEU A 216 -6.77 6.74 9.04
CA LEU A 216 -7.63 7.92 8.89
C LEU A 216 -8.88 7.64 8.04
N LEU A 217 -8.76 6.74 7.06
CA LEU A 217 -9.81 6.50 6.05
C LEU A 217 -10.73 5.33 6.38
N HIS A 218 -10.24 4.27 7.03
CA HIS A 218 -10.99 3.02 7.18
C HIS A 218 -11.28 2.70 8.64
N PRO A 219 -12.56 2.48 9.03
CA PRO A 219 -12.95 2.27 10.43
C PRO A 219 -12.19 1.16 11.15
N GLN A 220 -11.89 0.05 10.46
CA GLN A 220 -11.19 -1.10 11.04
C GLN A 220 -9.69 -0.86 11.28
N PHE A 221 -9.05 0.07 10.57
CA PHE A 221 -7.60 0.32 10.71
C PHE A 221 -7.29 1.32 11.83
N LYS A 222 -8.32 1.98 12.37
CA LYS A 222 -8.19 3.11 13.31
C LYS A 222 -7.61 2.71 14.68
N PHE A 223 -7.54 1.42 15.02
CA PHE A 223 -7.18 0.95 16.36
C PHE A 223 -6.22 -0.24 16.41
N ASP A 224 -5.57 -0.59 15.30
CA ASP A 224 -4.79 -1.83 15.24
C ASP A 224 -3.35 -1.62 14.74
N GLU A 225 -2.49 -1.17 15.65
CA GLU A 225 -1.05 -0.99 15.40
C GLU A 225 -0.35 -2.33 15.15
N GLU A 226 -0.82 -3.41 15.77
CA GLU A 226 -0.25 -4.76 15.62
C GLU A 226 -0.70 -5.42 14.31
N HIS A 227 -1.95 -5.22 13.89
CA HIS A 227 -2.40 -5.64 12.57
C HIS A 227 -1.61 -4.95 11.48
N ARG A 228 -1.41 -3.63 11.52
CA ARG A 228 -0.58 -2.93 10.50
C ARG A 228 0.84 -3.46 10.40
N LYS A 229 1.44 -3.91 11.51
CA LYS A 229 2.76 -4.53 11.51
C LYS A 229 2.69 -5.90 10.83
N SER A 230 1.74 -6.76 11.18
CA SER A 230 1.69 -8.18 10.79
C SER A 230 1.43 -8.51 9.31
N GLN A 231 1.31 -7.53 8.42
CA GLN A 231 0.80 -7.75 7.05
C GLN A 231 1.89 -7.69 5.99
N ALA A 232 1.63 -8.31 4.83
CA ALA A 232 2.57 -8.36 3.72
C ALA A 232 3.02 -6.98 3.22
N CYS A 233 2.23 -5.92 3.43
CA CYS A 233 2.64 -4.59 2.98
C CYS A 233 3.96 -4.10 3.55
N ILE A 234 4.39 -4.63 4.70
CA ILE A 234 5.68 -4.27 5.30
C ILE A 234 6.91 -4.74 4.51
N VAL A 235 6.75 -5.73 3.62
CA VAL A 235 7.86 -6.18 2.77
C VAL A 235 7.95 -5.38 1.47
N PHE A 236 6.84 -4.76 1.04
CA PHE A 236 6.76 -4.00 -0.20
C PHE A 236 7.01 -2.51 0.01
N ASP A 237 6.49 -1.94 1.10
CA ASP A 237 6.77 -0.57 1.50
C ASP A 237 7.77 -0.52 2.66
N ILE A 238 9.03 -0.42 2.28
CA ILE A 238 10.17 -0.25 3.17
C ILE A 238 10.53 1.22 3.40
N ILE A 239 9.81 2.15 2.75
CA ILE A 239 10.14 3.56 2.71
C ILE A 239 9.34 4.33 3.76
N THR A 240 8.06 4.00 3.94
CA THR A 240 7.23 4.67 4.94
C THR A 240 7.65 4.28 6.37
N PRO A 241 8.04 5.26 7.21
CA PRO A 241 8.34 4.97 8.60
C PRO A 241 7.05 4.72 9.41
N LEU A 242 6.78 3.47 9.79
CA LEU A 242 5.56 3.09 10.52
C LEU A 242 5.35 3.85 11.84
N LYS A 243 6.44 4.25 12.52
CA LYS A 243 6.41 5.05 13.76
C LYS A 243 6.63 6.55 13.49
N GLY A 244 6.49 6.98 12.25
CA GLY A 244 6.73 8.35 11.79
C GLY A 244 8.21 8.71 11.63
N TYR A 245 8.47 9.79 10.89
CA TYR A 245 9.82 10.20 10.51
C TYR A 245 10.75 10.50 11.70
N ASN A 246 10.23 11.02 12.81
CA ASN A 246 11.04 11.28 14.01
C ASN A 246 11.68 10.01 14.59
N SER A 247 11.05 8.84 14.37
CA SER A 247 11.56 7.56 14.89
C SER A 247 12.81 7.08 14.17
N LEU A 248 13.13 7.64 13.00
CA LEU A 248 14.29 7.24 12.20
C LEU A 248 15.62 7.67 12.82
N PHE A 249 15.62 8.71 13.65
CA PHE A 249 16.84 9.33 14.18
C PHE A 249 17.05 9.02 15.65
N ASP A 250 18.30 9.05 16.10
CA ASP A 250 18.65 8.78 17.49
C ASP A 250 18.00 9.81 18.44
N LYS A 251 17.39 9.32 19.53
CA LYS A 251 16.76 10.16 20.56
C LYS A 251 17.78 10.98 21.35
N ALA A 252 19.06 10.62 21.33
CA ALA A 252 20.15 11.40 21.92
C ALA A 252 20.44 12.70 21.14
N LEU A 253 20.05 12.77 19.86
CA LEU A 253 20.25 13.99 19.06
C LEU A 253 19.37 15.14 19.57
N PRO A 254 19.88 16.40 19.54
CA PRO A 254 19.08 17.58 19.87
C PRO A 254 17.80 17.66 19.03
N ALA A 255 16.70 18.11 19.64
CA ALA A 255 15.39 18.16 18.96
C ALA A 255 15.41 18.99 17.66
N LYS A 256 16.14 20.12 17.66
CA LYS A 256 16.34 20.96 16.47
C LYS A 256 17.03 20.19 15.34
N ARG A 257 18.13 19.49 15.64
CA ARG A 257 18.86 18.66 14.67
C ARG A 257 17.97 17.55 14.11
N ARG A 258 17.18 16.87 14.96
CA ARG A 258 16.24 15.85 14.47
C ARG A 258 15.19 16.42 13.51
N LEU A 259 14.68 17.62 13.76
CA LEU A 259 13.71 18.26 12.87
C LEU A 259 14.32 18.61 11.50
N GLU A 260 15.56 19.11 11.50
CA GLU A 260 16.34 19.36 10.28
C GLU A 260 16.52 18.06 9.49
N LEU A 261 16.98 17.01 10.16
CA LEU A 261 17.17 15.68 9.59
C LEU A 261 15.88 15.10 9.00
N VAL A 262 14.73 15.21 9.70
CA VAL A 262 13.42 14.78 9.18
C VAL A 262 13.05 15.53 7.89
N THR A 263 13.35 16.82 7.82
CA THR A 263 13.06 17.63 6.63
C THR A 263 13.92 17.20 5.45
N GLU A 264 15.22 17.02 5.69
CA GLU A 264 16.16 16.52 4.67
C GLU A 264 15.79 15.11 4.20
N GLU A 265 15.41 14.23 5.12
CA GLU A 265 14.95 12.86 4.83
C GLU A 265 13.74 12.87 3.89
N LYS A 266 12.70 13.63 4.22
CA LYS A 266 11.51 13.75 3.36
C LYS A 266 11.88 14.21 1.96
N LYS A 267 12.77 15.20 1.83
CA LYS A 267 13.23 15.69 0.53
C LYS A 267 14.01 14.63 -0.25
N ALA A 268 14.93 13.93 0.40
CA ALA A 268 15.71 12.86 -0.23
C ALA A 268 14.80 11.73 -0.74
N PHE A 269 13.78 11.36 0.03
CA PHE A 269 12.86 10.29 -0.38
C PHE A 269 11.83 10.71 -1.43
N LEU A 270 11.56 12.00 -1.60
CA LEU A 270 10.86 12.47 -2.82
C LEU A 270 11.74 12.23 -4.07
N ASN A 271 13.05 12.49 -3.98
CA ASN A 271 13.98 12.21 -5.07
C ASN A 271 14.14 10.71 -5.35
N TYR A 272 14.03 9.86 -4.33
CA TYR A 272 14.11 8.40 -4.45
C TYR A 272 13.12 7.80 -5.47
N TYR A 273 11.95 8.43 -5.62
CA TYR A 273 10.91 8.02 -6.58
C TYR A 273 10.93 8.81 -7.90
N ASN A 274 11.59 9.97 -7.92
CA ASN A 274 11.48 10.92 -9.02
C ASN A 274 12.56 10.69 -10.08
N HIS A 275 12.45 9.57 -10.80
CA HIS A 275 13.17 9.37 -12.06
C HIS A 275 12.20 9.51 -13.23
N ARG A 276 12.50 10.41 -14.16
CA ARG A 276 11.65 10.69 -15.32
C ARG A 276 12.39 10.38 -16.61
N VAL A 277 11.80 9.51 -17.41
CA VAL A 277 12.18 9.33 -18.81
C VAL A 277 11.25 10.21 -19.66
N PRO A 278 11.77 11.03 -20.60
CA PRO A 278 10.94 11.84 -21.48
C PRO A 278 9.88 11.00 -22.20
N GLU A 279 8.67 11.54 -22.31
CA GLU A 279 7.53 10.92 -23.03
C GLU A 279 7.18 9.50 -22.54
N LEU A 280 7.42 9.20 -21.27
CA LEU A 280 6.96 7.96 -20.65
C LEU A 280 5.49 8.12 -20.25
N VAL A 281 4.63 7.22 -20.72
CA VAL A 281 3.20 7.22 -20.37
C VAL A 281 3.04 6.53 -19.01
N LEU A 282 2.50 7.25 -18.03
CA LEU A 282 2.31 6.76 -16.66
C LEU A 282 0.86 6.42 -16.39
N SER A 283 0.64 5.51 -15.42
CA SER A 283 -0.66 5.26 -14.82
C SER A 283 -1.08 6.39 -13.86
N GLN A 284 -2.29 6.28 -13.31
CA GLN A 284 -2.79 7.22 -12.29
C GLN A 284 -2.00 7.19 -10.97
N ILE A 285 -1.19 6.15 -10.75
CA ILE A 285 -0.31 6.02 -9.57
C ILE A 285 1.17 6.16 -9.93
N ASP A 286 1.46 6.88 -11.02
CA ASP A 286 2.81 7.21 -11.49
C ASP A 286 3.69 6.00 -11.84
N ILE A 287 3.09 4.86 -12.18
CA ILE A 287 3.82 3.67 -12.66
C ILE A 287 3.79 3.63 -14.19
N PRO A 288 4.92 3.42 -14.88
CA PRO A 288 4.93 3.32 -16.34
C PRO A 288 4.01 2.21 -16.86
N LEU A 289 3.17 2.55 -17.83
CA LEU A 289 2.33 1.58 -18.52
C LEU A 289 3.16 0.65 -19.41
N LEU A 290 2.68 -0.57 -19.62
CA LEU A 290 3.34 -1.56 -20.47
C LEU A 290 3.11 -1.28 -21.98
N GLU A 291 3.56 -2.18 -22.85
CA GLU A 291 3.21 -2.13 -24.27
C GLU A 291 1.68 -2.21 -24.47
N PRO A 292 1.11 -1.50 -25.46
CA PRO A 292 1.79 -0.72 -26.51
C PRO A 292 2.15 0.73 -26.10
N PHE A 293 1.81 1.18 -24.89
CA PHE A 293 1.99 2.59 -24.48
C PHE A 293 3.45 2.99 -24.37
N ASN A 294 4.29 2.13 -23.78
CA ASN A 294 5.73 2.35 -23.69
C ASN A 294 6.48 1.17 -24.30
N LYS A 295 7.46 1.47 -25.16
CA LYS A 295 8.36 0.47 -25.73
C LYS A 295 9.23 -0.14 -24.63
N SER A 296 9.55 -1.42 -24.78
CA SER A 296 10.47 -2.15 -23.89
C SER A 296 11.82 -1.45 -23.63
N SER A 297 12.36 -0.66 -24.58
CA SER A 297 13.57 0.14 -24.36
C SER A 297 13.36 1.28 -23.35
N LYS A 298 12.26 2.05 -23.46
CA LYS A 298 11.91 3.13 -22.53
C LYS A 298 11.70 2.60 -21.10
N LEU A 299 11.06 1.45 -20.96
CA LEU A 299 10.85 0.79 -19.66
C LEU A 299 12.18 0.34 -19.02
N ARG A 300 13.13 -0.11 -19.84
CA ARG A 300 14.49 -0.45 -19.39
C ARG A 300 15.26 0.78 -18.94
N ASP A 301 15.21 1.86 -19.72
CA ASP A 301 15.87 3.13 -19.38
C ASP A 301 15.31 3.69 -18.06
N TYR A 302 13.99 3.61 -17.88
CA TYR A 302 13.33 3.95 -16.62
C TYR A 302 13.85 3.11 -15.45
N ARG A 303 13.89 1.77 -15.59
CA ARG A 303 14.41 0.87 -14.55
C ARG A 303 15.85 1.22 -14.17
N VAL A 304 16.74 1.36 -15.15
CA VAL A 304 18.16 1.65 -14.93
C VAL A 304 18.33 3.02 -14.27
N GLY A 305 17.64 4.03 -14.78
CA GLY A 305 17.71 5.39 -14.25
C GLY A 305 17.16 5.49 -12.83
N LEU A 306 16.03 4.84 -12.54
CA LEU A 306 15.46 4.79 -11.18
C LEU A 306 16.41 4.08 -10.22
N CYS A 307 16.97 2.95 -10.61
CA CYS A 307 17.97 2.24 -9.80
C CYS A 307 19.20 3.12 -9.49
N ASN A 308 19.69 3.90 -10.45
CA ASN A 308 20.80 4.84 -10.25
C ASN A 308 20.42 5.95 -9.27
N THR A 309 19.28 6.59 -9.46
CA THR A 309 18.78 7.65 -8.59
C THR A 309 18.63 7.17 -7.15
N ARG A 310 18.09 5.96 -6.96
CA ARG A 310 17.92 5.35 -5.63
C ARG A 310 19.26 5.07 -4.96
N CYS A 311 20.21 4.49 -5.68
CA CYS A 311 21.53 4.22 -5.13
C CYS A 311 22.26 5.52 -4.75
N GLN A 312 22.19 6.56 -5.60
CA GLN A 312 22.77 7.87 -5.32
C GLN A 312 22.15 8.49 -4.07
N THR A 313 20.82 8.45 -3.95
CA THR A 313 20.10 8.98 -2.79
C THR A 313 20.56 8.33 -1.50
N ILE A 314 20.66 7.00 -1.47
CA ILE A 314 21.11 6.27 -0.27
C ILE A 314 22.61 6.48 0.00
N SER A 315 23.43 6.62 -1.04
CA SER A 315 24.85 6.95 -0.92
C SER A 315 25.07 8.32 -0.27
N GLN A 316 24.29 9.31 -0.70
CA GLN A 316 24.30 10.64 -0.14
C GLN A 316 23.84 10.62 1.32
N LEU A 317 22.68 10.02 1.61
CA LEU A 317 22.16 9.90 2.97
C LEU A 317 23.13 9.16 3.90
N HIS A 318 23.79 8.10 3.45
CA HIS A 318 24.77 7.41 4.29
C HIS A 318 25.95 8.32 4.67
N SER A 319 26.48 9.06 3.70
CA SER A 319 27.66 9.92 3.86
C SER A 319 27.35 11.13 4.72
N GLU A 320 26.21 11.80 4.48
CA GLU A 320 25.77 12.99 5.21
C GLU A 320 25.32 12.71 6.64
N ARG A 321 25.07 11.43 6.99
CA ARG A 321 24.61 10.98 8.33
C ARG A 321 25.70 10.29 9.13
N GLU A 322 26.94 10.67 8.88
CA GLU A 322 28.14 10.12 9.53
C GLU A 322 28.19 8.59 9.51
N ASN A 323 27.91 7.98 8.35
CA ASN A 323 27.86 6.53 8.17
C ASN A 323 26.82 5.86 9.09
N ASN A 324 25.60 6.38 9.08
CA ASN A 324 24.42 5.92 9.83
C ASN A 324 24.46 6.14 11.35
N LYS A 325 25.41 6.91 11.89
CA LYS A 325 25.47 7.18 13.35
C LYS A 325 24.30 8.03 13.84
N GLU A 326 23.76 8.91 13.00
CA GLU A 326 22.59 9.73 13.37
C GLU A 326 21.27 8.94 13.31
N TYR A 327 21.25 7.75 12.71
CA TYR A 327 20.07 6.90 12.63
C TYR A 327 19.87 6.05 13.89
N SER A 328 18.61 5.94 14.30
CA SER A 328 18.16 4.94 15.26
C SER A 328 18.19 3.53 14.62
N ALA A 329 17.85 2.50 15.40
CA ALA A 329 17.63 1.16 14.86
C ALA A 329 16.59 1.13 13.73
N ALA A 330 15.52 1.94 13.81
CA ALA A 330 14.50 2.01 12.77
C ALA A 330 15.03 2.69 11.49
N GLY A 331 15.85 3.74 11.63
CA GLY A 331 16.52 4.36 10.49
C GLY A 331 17.49 3.41 9.81
N ARG A 332 18.34 2.71 10.58
CA ARG A 332 19.25 1.70 10.04
C ARG A 332 18.51 0.55 9.36
N TYR A 333 17.41 0.07 9.95
CA TYR A 333 16.55 -0.96 9.36
C TYR A 333 16.11 -0.55 7.96
N ARG A 334 15.63 0.69 7.82
CA ARG A 334 15.18 1.22 6.53
C ARG A 334 16.32 1.26 5.51
N ILE A 335 17.51 1.74 5.88
CA ILE A 335 18.68 1.74 4.99
C ILE A 335 19.03 0.32 4.54
N TYR A 336 19.07 -0.64 5.46
CA TYR A 336 19.35 -2.05 5.11
C TYR A 336 18.28 -2.66 4.22
N ALA A 337 16.99 -2.43 4.51
CA ALA A 337 15.89 -2.90 3.70
C ALA A 337 15.94 -2.34 2.27
N ILE A 338 16.29 -1.06 2.13
CA ILE A 338 16.47 -0.41 0.81
C ILE A 338 17.63 -1.06 0.07
N CYS A 339 18.75 -1.28 0.76
CA CYS A 339 19.89 -1.92 0.16
C CYS A 339 19.62 -3.37 -0.26
N VAL A 340 18.79 -4.10 0.48
CA VAL A 340 18.31 -5.41 0.08
C VAL A 340 17.49 -5.32 -1.21
N GLN A 341 16.50 -4.44 -1.29
CA GLN A 341 15.73 -4.27 -2.53
C GLN A 341 16.62 -3.87 -3.72
N LEU A 342 17.57 -2.96 -3.52
CA LEU A 342 18.52 -2.57 -4.56
C LEU A 342 19.42 -3.74 -5.01
N ALA A 343 19.89 -4.57 -4.07
CA ALA A 343 20.70 -5.74 -4.41
C ALA A 343 19.90 -6.77 -5.23
N ILE A 344 18.62 -6.97 -4.90
CA ILE A 344 17.75 -7.91 -5.62
C ILE A 344 17.42 -7.40 -7.04
N TYR A 345 17.04 -6.12 -7.18
CA TYR A 345 16.42 -5.65 -8.44
C TYR A 345 17.32 -4.80 -9.32
N CYS A 346 18.29 -4.13 -8.72
CA CYS A 346 19.14 -3.16 -9.41
C CYS A 346 20.55 -3.69 -9.59
N ASN A 347 21.10 -4.42 -8.61
CA ASN A 347 22.45 -5.00 -8.62
C ASN A 347 23.57 -4.02 -9.05
N ILE A 348 23.46 -2.75 -8.64
CA ILE A 348 24.39 -1.68 -9.06
C ILE A 348 24.91 -0.81 -7.90
N CYS A 349 24.49 -1.08 -6.66
CA CYS A 349 24.77 -0.17 -5.56
C CYS A 349 25.94 -0.61 -4.69
N LYS A 350 27.14 -0.10 -4.98
CA LYS A 350 28.39 -0.40 -4.24
C LYS A 350 28.29 -0.08 -2.73
N LEU A 351 27.56 0.96 -2.35
CA LEU A 351 27.34 1.28 -0.94
C LEU A 351 26.69 0.10 -0.21
N CYS A 352 25.69 -0.55 -0.83
CA CYS A 352 24.97 -1.64 -0.18
C CYS A 352 25.88 -2.80 0.15
N GLU A 353 26.83 -3.12 -0.74
CA GLU A 353 27.87 -4.11 -0.47
C GLU A 353 28.78 -3.68 0.69
N SER A 354 29.20 -2.41 0.74
CA SER A 354 30.12 -1.92 1.77
C SER A 354 29.50 -1.90 3.17
N ILE A 355 28.20 -1.63 3.28
CA ILE A 355 27.47 -1.66 4.57
C ILE A 355 26.97 -3.07 4.94
N GLY A 356 27.22 -4.07 4.08
CA GLY A 356 27.03 -5.47 4.42
C GLY A 356 25.77 -6.13 3.86
N VAL A 357 25.29 -5.69 2.70
CA VAL A 357 24.26 -6.39 1.90
C VAL A 357 24.91 -6.83 0.59
N LYS A 358 25.27 -8.10 0.47
CA LYS A 358 26.02 -8.66 -0.67
C LYS A 358 25.30 -9.85 -1.27
N LEU A 359 25.37 -10.01 -2.59
CA LEU A 359 24.98 -11.26 -3.25
C LEU A 359 26.13 -12.26 -3.11
N ASN A 360 25.82 -13.46 -2.60
CA ASN A 360 26.77 -14.59 -2.52
C ASN A 360 26.76 -15.44 -3.79
#